data_AF-A0A7L2LHG4-F1
#
_entry.id   AF-A0A7L2LHG4-F1
#
_cell.length_a   1.000
_cell.length_b   1.000
_cell.length_c   1.000
_cell.angle_alpha   90.00
_cell.angle_beta   90.00
_cell.angle_gamma   90.00
#
_symmetry.space_group_name_H-M   'P 1'
#
loop_
_entity.id
_entity.type
_entity.pdbx_description
1 polymer ?
#
loop_
_entity_poly.entity_id
_entity_poly.type
_entity_poly.pdbx_seq_one_letter_code
_entity_poly.pdbx_strand_id
1 'polypeptide(L)'
;YANDAFPEEYVPTVFDHYAVSVTVGGKQYLLGLYDTAGQEDYDRLRPLSYPMTDVFLICFSVVNPASFQNVKEEWVPELKEYAPNVPFLLVGTQIDLRDDPKTLARLNDMKEKPVSVEQGQKLAKEIGAYCYVECSALTQKGLKTVFDEAIIAILTPKKHTVKKRIGSRCINCCLIT
;
A
#
# COMPACT_ATOMS: atom_id res chain seq x y z
N TYR A 1 -6.10 3.75 12.08
CA TYR A 1 -7.16 4.59 11.46
C TYR A 1 -8.54 3.95 11.57
N ALA A 2 -8.72 2.66 11.33
CA ALA A 2 -10.04 2.04 11.52
C ALA A 2 -10.55 2.07 12.98
N ASN A 3 -9.65 2.05 13.97
CA ASN A 3 -9.98 2.05 15.41
C ASN A 3 -9.25 3.12 16.24
N ASP A 4 -8.55 4.08 15.61
CA ASP A 4 -7.63 5.04 16.28
C ASP A 4 -6.61 4.43 17.26
N ALA A 5 -6.39 3.12 17.19
CA ALA A 5 -5.46 2.37 18.03
C ALA A 5 -4.49 1.56 17.16
N PHE A 6 -3.26 1.42 17.65
CA PHE A 6 -2.24 0.52 17.08
C PHE A 6 -2.31 -0.82 17.84
N PRO A 7 -2.48 -1.97 17.17
CA PRO A 7 -2.44 -3.26 17.83
C PRO A 7 -1.00 -3.55 18.30
N GLU A 8 -0.82 -3.79 19.61
CA GLU A 8 0.50 -4.10 20.19
C GLU A 8 1.00 -5.52 19.84
N GLU A 9 0.08 -6.43 19.50
CA GLU A 9 0.39 -7.79 19.07
C GLU A 9 0.25 -7.93 17.54
N TYR A 10 1.25 -8.52 16.90
CA TYR A 10 1.19 -8.87 15.49
C TYR A 10 0.29 -10.10 15.29
N VAL A 11 -0.89 -9.88 14.70
CA VAL A 11 -1.79 -10.93 14.26
C VAL A 11 -1.68 -11.02 12.73
N PRO A 12 -1.20 -12.13 12.14
CA PRO A 12 -1.15 -12.30 10.69
C PRO A 12 -2.55 -12.20 10.08
N THR A 13 -2.74 -11.31 9.09
CA THR A 13 -4.02 -11.16 8.42
C THR A 13 -4.27 -12.32 7.46
N VAL A 14 -5.42 -12.98 7.58
CA VAL A 14 -5.91 -13.93 6.56
C VAL A 14 -6.78 -13.19 5.54
N PHE A 15 -7.72 -12.37 6.03
CA PHE A 15 -8.52 -11.41 5.26
C PHE A 15 -9.27 -10.49 6.23
N ASP A 16 -9.05 -9.18 6.15
CA ASP A 16 -9.75 -8.18 6.97
C ASP A 16 -10.45 -7.15 6.06
N HIS A 17 -11.69 -6.79 6.40
CA HIS A 17 -12.45 -5.75 5.71
C HIS A 17 -12.74 -4.58 6.65
N TYR A 18 -12.10 -3.44 6.40
CA TYR A 18 -12.35 -2.17 7.11
C TYR A 18 -12.94 -1.14 6.18
N ALA A 19 -13.98 -0.42 6.60
CA ALA A 19 -14.54 0.69 5.84
C ALA A 19 -14.23 2.02 6.53
N VAL A 20 -13.67 2.99 5.81
CA VAL A 20 -13.39 4.32 6.36
C VAL A 20 -14.00 5.42 5.51
N SER A 21 -14.55 6.43 6.15
CA SER A 21 -15.07 7.60 5.45
C SER A 21 -13.99 8.67 5.27
N VAL A 22 -13.72 9.05 4.02
CA VAL A 22 -12.69 10.04 3.68
C VAL A 22 -13.30 11.17 2.86
N THR A 23 -12.92 12.42 3.15
CA THR A 23 -13.37 13.59 2.40
C THR A 23 -12.25 14.10 1.49
N VAL A 24 -12.48 14.05 0.17
CA VAL A 24 -11.54 14.53 -0.86
C VAL A 24 -12.28 15.50 -1.77
N GLY A 25 -11.74 16.72 -1.95
CA GLY A 25 -12.36 17.75 -2.80
C GLY A 25 -13.79 18.14 -2.39
N GLY A 26 -14.09 18.12 -1.08
CA GLY A 26 -15.43 18.43 -0.55
C GLY A 26 -16.48 17.33 -0.76
N LYS A 27 -16.09 16.16 -1.27
CA LYS A 27 -16.96 14.99 -1.43
C LYS A 27 -16.53 13.88 -0.48
N GLN A 28 -17.51 13.23 0.13
CA GLN A 28 -17.31 12.10 1.04
C GLN A 28 -17.32 10.78 0.25
N TYR A 29 -16.33 9.94 0.53
CA TYR A 29 -16.18 8.60 -0.03
C TYR A 29 -16.12 7.57 1.11
N LEU A 30 -16.57 6.34 0.83
CA LEU A 30 -16.41 5.18 1.69
C LEU A 30 -15.33 4.29 1.08
N LEU A 31 -14.21 4.15 1.77
CA LEU A 31 -13.08 3.33 1.33
C LEU A 31 -13.14 1.97 2.03
N GLY A 32 -13.44 0.92 1.29
CA GLY A 32 -13.27 -0.47 1.75
C GLY A 32 -11.81 -0.88 1.60
N LEU A 33 -11.19 -1.32 2.68
CA LEU A 33 -9.83 -1.82 2.76
C LEU A 33 -9.89 -3.34 2.84
N TYR A 34 -9.30 -4.00 1.86
CA TYR A 34 -9.17 -5.45 1.76
C TYR A 34 -7.71 -5.79 1.97
N ASP A 35 -7.37 -6.26 3.16
CA ASP A 35 -5.99 -6.64 3.48
C ASP A 35 -5.74 -8.11 3.08
N THR A 36 -4.64 -8.37 2.38
CA THR A 36 -4.31 -9.69 1.85
C THR A 36 -2.97 -10.19 2.39
N ALA A 37 -2.88 -11.50 2.65
CA ALA A 37 -1.67 -12.10 3.19
C ALA A 37 -0.50 -12.01 2.20
N GLY A 38 0.63 -11.47 2.66
CA GLY A 38 1.90 -11.41 1.91
C GLY A 38 2.72 -12.70 1.87
N GLN A 39 2.22 -13.78 2.49
CA GLN A 39 2.94 -15.06 2.54
C GLN A 39 2.71 -15.87 1.25
N GLU A 40 3.76 -16.54 0.78
CA GLU A 40 3.74 -17.37 -0.44
C GLU A 40 2.67 -18.48 -0.39
N ASP A 41 2.38 -19.00 0.81
CA ASP A 41 1.32 -20.01 1.04
C ASP A 41 -0.07 -19.54 0.55
N TYR A 42 -0.26 -18.24 0.36
CA TYR A 42 -1.51 -17.62 -0.09
C TYR A 42 -1.48 -17.13 -1.54
N ASP A 43 -0.41 -17.36 -2.30
CA ASP A 43 -0.27 -16.83 -3.68
C ASP A 43 -1.40 -17.25 -4.62
N ARG A 44 -1.98 -18.45 -4.41
CA ARG A 44 -3.12 -18.92 -5.22
C ARG A 44 -4.47 -18.36 -4.76
N LEU A 45 -4.55 -17.91 -3.52
CA LEU A 45 -5.79 -17.40 -2.91
C LEU A 45 -5.89 -15.88 -3.00
N ARG A 46 -4.75 -15.18 -2.91
CA ARG A 46 -4.65 -13.71 -2.96
C ARG A 46 -5.35 -13.12 -4.21
N PRO A 47 -5.15 -13.65 -5.44
CA PRO A 47 -5.79 -13.09 -6.63
C PRO A 47 -7.32 -13.18 -6.62
N LEU A 48 -7.92 -14.05 -5.80
CA LEU A 48 -9.38 -14.14 -5.66
C LEU A 48 -9.98 -12.87 -5.02
N SER A 49 -9.16 -12.04 -4.36
CA SER A 49 -9.57 -10.77 -3.75
C SER A 49 -9.49 -9.58 -4.72
N TYR A 50 -8.87 -9.75 -5.90
CA TYR A 50 -8.63 -8.65 -6.85
C TYR A 50 -9.86 -8.20 -7.66
N PRO A 51 -10.83 -9.06 -8.00
CA PRO A 51 -12.03 -8.63 -8.70
C PRO A 51 -12.70 -7.43 -8.02
N MET A 52 -13.10 -6.45 -8.82
CA MET A 52 -13.74 -5.20 -8.38
C MET A 52 -12.87 -4.26 -7.54
N THR A 53 -11.56 -4.50 -7.42
CA THR A 53 -10.62 -3.52 -6.85
C THR A 53 -10.57 -2.27 -7.74
N ASP A 54 -10.61 -1.09 -7.10
CA ASP A 54 -10.51 0.21 -7.78
C ASP A 54 -9.10 0.79 -7.72
N VAL A 55 -8.33 0.46 -6.67
CA VAL A 55 -6.93 0.85 -6.48
C VAL A 55 -6.20 -0.18 -5.62
N PHE A 56 -4.94 -0.44 -5.92
CA PHE A 56 -4.07 -1.25 -5.06
C PHE A 56 -3.08 -0.38 -4.27
N LEU A 57 -2.75 -0.82 -3.06
CA LEU A 57 -1.62 -0.30 -2.29
C LEU A 57 -0.58 -1.42 -2.22
N ILE A 58 0.55 -1.23 -2.90
CA ILE A 58 1.71 -2.10 -2.73
C ILE A 58 2.54 -1.52 -1.59
N CYS A 59 2.59 -2.22 -0.47
CA CYS A 59 3.25 -1.82 0.74
C CYS A 59 4.59 -2.53 0.86
N PHE A 60 5.59 -1.83 1.39
CA PHE A 60 6.83 -2.44 1.90
C PHE A 60 7.21 -1.75 3.21
N SER A 61 8.06 -2.36 4.04
CA SER A 61 8.59 -1.68 5.23
C SER A 61 9.91 -1.00 4.90
N VAL A 62 10.04 0.28 5.27
CA VAL A 62 11.28 1.04 5.03
C VAL A 62 12.45 0.50 5.85
N VAL A 63 12.20 -0.38 6.83
CA VAL A 63 13.22 -1.05 7.65
C VAL A 63 13.30 -2.56 7.38
N ASN A 64 12.71 -3.01 6.27
CA ASN A 64 12.85 -4.36 5.73
C ASN A 64 13.21 -4.29 4.23
N PRO A 65 14.49 -4.16 3.87
CA PRO A 65 14.95 -4.04 2.49
C PRO A 65 14.53 -5.20 1.58
N ALA A 66 14.34 -6.42 2.11
CA ALA A 66 13.80 -7.54 1.34
C ALA A 66 12.38 -7.27 0.83
N SER A 67 11.49 -6.73 1.67
CA SER A 67 10.13 -6.35 1.25
C SER A 67 10.13 -5.31 0.13
N PHE A 68 11.15 -4.44 0.07
CA PHE A 68 11.31 -3.47 -1.02
C PHE A 68 11.73 -4.12 -2.34
N GLN A 69 12.52 -5.19 -2.31
CA GLN A 69 12.87 -5.96 -3.53
C GLN A 69 11.64 -6.71 -4.06
N ASN A 70 10.87 -7.36 -3.17
CA ASN A 70 9.67 -8.12 -3.53
C ASN A 70 8.63 -7.30 -4.31
N VAL A 71 8.59 -5.97 -4.11
CA VAL A 71 7.74 -5.08 -4.92
C VAL A 71 7.94 -5.31 -6.42
N LYS A 72 9.20 -5.37 -6.87
CA LYS A 72 9.52 -5.49 -8.29
C LYS A 72 9.53 -6.93 -8.77
N GLU A 73 9.91 -7.85 -7.89
CA GLU A 73 10.11 -9.27 -8.20
C GLU A 73 8.79 -10.06 -8.17
N GLU A 74 7.88 -9.71 -7.25
CA GLU A 74 6.65 -10.48 -6.99
C GLU A 74 5.39 -9.64 -7.21
N TRP A 75 5.24 -8.53 -6.47
CA TRP A 75 3.95 -7.81 -6.38
C TRP A 75 3.54 -7.11 -7.68
N VAL A 76 4.48 -6.44 -8.35
CA VAL A 76 4.19 -5.76 -9.62
C VAL A 76 3.91 -6.75 -10.75
N PRO A 77 4.68 -7.83 -10.94
CA PRO A 77 4.33 -8.89 -11.89
C PRO A 77 2.93 -9.48 -11.65
N GLU A 78 2.61 -9.83 -10.40
CA GLU A 78 1.31 -10.42 -10.06
C GLU A 78 0.15 -9.46 -10.39
N LEU A 79 0.25 -8.19 -10.00
CA LEU A 79 -0.79 -7.20 -10.33
C LEU A 79 -0.93 -6.98 -11.84
N LYS A 80 0.16 -7.06 -12.60
CA LYS A 80 0.11 -6.95 -14.06
C LYS A 80 -0.55 -8.16 -14.72
N GLU A 81 -0.46 -9.33 -14.11
CA GLU A 81 -1.14 -10.54 -14.60
C GLU A 81 -2.64 -10.48 -14.32
N TYR A 82 -3.02 -10.20 -13.07
CA TYR A 82 -4.42 -10.34 -12.64
C TYR A 82 -5.24 -9.04 -12.71
N ALA A 83 -4.61 -7.86 -12.66
CA ALA A 83 -5.28 -6.56 -12.64
C ALA A 83 -4.56 -5.45 -13.45
N PRO A 84 -4.22 -5.66 -14.73
CA PRO A 84 -3.32 -4.80 -15.51
C PRO A 84 -3.76 -3.34 -15.68
N ASN A 85 -5.06 -3.05 -15.51
CA ASN A 85 -5.64 -1.74 -15.77
C ASN A 85 -6.01 -0.96 -14.50
N VAL A 86 -5.76 -1.54 -13.32
CA VAL A 86 -6.10 -0.93 -12.03
C VAL A 86 -4.89 -0.11 -11.56
N PRO A 87 -5.07 1.17 -11.18
CA PRO A 87 -3.97 1.96 -10.65
C PRO A 87 -3.49 1.39 -9.30
N PHE A 88 -2.21 1.58 -9.02
CA PHE A 88 -1.64 1.21 -7.73
C PHE A 88 -0.69 2.29 -7.20
N LEU A 89 -0.61 2.42 -5.89
CA LEU A 89 0.35 3.26 -5.19
C LEU A 89 1.47 2.39 -4.62
N LEU A 90 2.66 2.97 -4.50
CA LEU A 90 3.74 2.38 -3.71
C LEU A 90 3.74 3.06 -2.33
N VAL A 91 3.70 2.27 -1.26
CA VAL A 91 3.58 2.74 0.11
C VAL A 91 4.75 2.24 0.97
N GLY A 92 5.59 3.16 1.44
CA GLY A 92 6.63 2.87 2.42
C GLY A 92 6.07 2.95 3.85
N THR A 93 6.05 1.83 4.57
CA THR A 93 5.49 1.71 5.92
C THR A 93 6.59 1.75 6.99
N GLN A 94 6.19 1.92 8.26
CA GLN A 94 7.08 1.89 9.43
C GLN A 94 8.16 2.97 9.42
N ILE A 95 7.84 4.17 8.93
CA ILE A 95 8.82 5.28 8.84
C ILE A 95 9.30 5.80 10.19
N ASP A 96 8.58 5.51 11.27
CA ASP A 96 9.01 5.79 12.64
C ASP A 96 10.25 4.99 13.05
N LEU A 97 10.50 3.84 12.42
CA LEU A 97 11.65 2.99 12.70
C LEU A 97 12.90 3.35 11.89
N ARG A 98 12.79 4.28 10.91
CA ARG A 98 13.90 4.63 10.01
C ARG A 98 15.12 5.17 10.76
N ASP A 99 14.88 5.95 11.80
CA ASP A 99 15.92 6.56 12.64
C ASP A 99 16.01 5.91 14.03
N ASP A 100 15.30 4.79 14.27
CA ASP A 100 15.31 4.09 15.55
C ASP A 100 16.67 3.41 15.79
N PRO A 101 17.38 3.71 16.91
CA PRO A 101 18.71 3.17 17.15
C PRO A 101 18.79 1.64 17.18
N LYS A 102 17.76 0.96 17.71
CA LYS A 102 17.74 -0.50 17.78
C LYS A 102 17.58 -1.11 16.39
N THR A 103 16.69 -0.54 15.59
CA THR A 103 16.43 -0.95 14.21
C THR A 103 17.66 -0.72 13.33
N LEU A 104 18.31 0.44 13.47
CA LEU A 104 19.56 0.74 12.77
C LEU A 104 20.68 -0.23 13.15
N ALA A 105 20.84 -0.57 14.43
CA ALA A 105 21.83 -1.55 14.87
C ALA A 105 21.59 -2.92 14.22
N ARG A 106 20.35 -3.43 14.27
CA ARG A 106 19.97 -4.71 13.65
C ARG A 106 20.23 -4.75 12.15
N LEU A 107 19.88 -3.68 11.43
CA LEU A 107 20.12 -3.59 9.98
C LEU A 107 21.62 -3.54 9.67
N ASN A 108 22.40 -2.80 10.46
CA ASN A 108 23.85 -2.75 10.30
C ASN A 108 24.53 -4.12 10.53
N ASP A 109 24.03 -4.93 11.47
CA ASP A 109 24.53 -6.31 11.68
C ASP A 109 24.34 -7.17 10.42
N MET A 110 23.27 -6.93 9.66
CA MET A 110 23.00 -7.55 8.36
C MET A 110 23.67 -6.83 7.18
N LYS A 111 24.44 -5.76 7.42
CA LYS A 111 25.02 -4.86 6.40
C LYS A 111 23.99 -4.17 5.51
N GLU A 112 22.79 -3.98 6.03
CA GLU A 112 21.68 -3.31 5.37
C GLU A 112 21.46 -1.91 5.93
N LYS A 113 20.64 -1.12 5.24
CA LYS A 113 20.21 0.21 5.67
C LYS A 113 18.71 0.38 5.40
N PRO A 114 18.03 1.24 6.17
CA PRO A 114 16.66 1.62 5.85
C PRO A 114 16.55 2.17 4.43
N VAL A 115 15.42 1.90 3.78
CA VAL A 115 15.08 2.43 2.46
C VAL A 115 14.80 3.94 2.59
N SER A 116 15.50 4.71 1.76
CA SER A 116 15.35 6.17 1.72
C SER A 116 14.12 6.59 0.91
N VAL A 117 13.68 7.83 1.13
CA VAL A 117 12.56 8.44 0.40
C VAL A 117 12.87 8.47 -1.11
N GLU A 118 14.11 8.78 -1.47
CA GLU A 118 14.57 8.87 -2.86
C GLU A 118 14.52 7.50 -3.55
N GLN A 119 14.88 6.43 -2.83
CA GLN A 119 14.78 5.06 -3.35
C GLN A 119 13.31 4.68 -3.63
N GLY A 120 12.40 4.97 -2.69
CA GLY A 120 10.97 4.73 -2.89
C GLY A 120 10.38 5.53 -4.06
N GLN A 121 10.71 6.82 -4.16
CA GLN A 121 10.29 7.67 -5.28
C GLN A 121 10.83 7.17 -6.63
N LYS A 122 12.09 6.72 -6.66
CA LYS A 122 12.70 6.14 -7.86
C LYS A 122 11.99 4.86 -8.27
N LEU A 123 11.76 3.94 -7.34
CA LEU A 123 11.07 2.68 -7.63
C LEU A 123 9.65 2.92 -8.14
N ALA A 124 8.88 3.81 -7.51
CA ALA A 124 7.52 4.15 -7.94
C ALA A 124 7.46 4.62 -9.40
N LYS A 125 8.45 5.42 -9.83
CA LYS A 125 8.56 5.84 -11.24
C LYS A 125 8.90 4.66 -12.15
N GLU A 126 9.84 3.81 -11.75
CA GLU A 126 10.26 2.64 -12.53
C GLU A 126 9.12 1.63 -12.76
N ILE A 127 8.33 1.34 -11.73
CA ILE A 127 7.26 0.33 -11.80
C ILE A 127 5.96 0.87 -12.40
N GLY A 128 5.85 2.20 -12.57
CA GLY A 128 4.66 2.85 -13.11
C GLY A 128 3.56 3.10 -12.09
N ALA A 129 3.89 3.14 -10.79
CA ALA A 129 2.94 3.47 -9.73
C ALA A 129 2.32 4.88 -9.94
N TYR A 130 1.15 5.12 -9.36
CA TYR A 130 0.52 6.44 -9.40
C TYR A 130 1.41 7.48 -8.71
N CYS A 131 1.79 7.21 -7.47
CA CYS A 131 2.74 7.99 -6.67
C CYS A 131 3.45 7.07 -5.63
N TYR A 132 4.40 7.66 -4.91
CA TYR A 132 5.01 7.08 -3.71
C TYR A 132 4.54 7.85 -2.49
N VAL A 133 4.08 7.16 -1.45
CA VAL A 133 3.66 7.75 -0.18
C VAL A 133 4.31 6.99 0.96
N GLU A 134 4.58 7.66 2.08
CA GLU A 134 5.13 7.04 3.27
C GLU A 134 4.20 7.22 4.47
N CYS A 135 4.11 6.21 5.32
CA CYS A 135 3.31 6.29 6.54
C CYS A 135 3.91 5.51 7.72
N SER A 136 3.46 5.88 8.91
CA SER A 136 3.67 5.16 10.15
C SER A 136 2.30 4.88 10.75
N ALA A 137 1.97 3.60 10.92
CA ALA A 137 0.72 3.22 11.59
C ALA A 137 0.77 3.60 13.08
N LEU A 138 1.95 3.51 13.71
CA LEU A 138 2.16 3.83 15.13
C LEU A 138 1.93 5.31 15.43
N THR A 139 2.58 6.19 14.67
CA THR A 139 2.49 7.65 14.88
C THR A 139 1.35 8.30 14.10
N GLN A 140 0.65 7.52 13.27
CA GLN A 140 -0.38 7.94 12.32
C GLN A 140 0.09 8.90 11.22
N LYS A 141 1.38 9.25 11.19
CA LYS A 141 1.97 10.13 10.20
C LYS A 141 1.77 9.55 8.80
N GLY A 142 1.25 10.35 7.87
CA GLY A 142 1.11 9.98 6.45
C GLY A 142 -0.08 9.08 6.11
N LEU A 143 -0.78 8.49 7.08
CA LEU A 143 -1.92 7.59 6.80
C LEU A 143 -3.02 8.28 5.99
N LYS A 144 -3.39 9.53 6.36
CA LYS A 144 -4.39 10.30 5.62
C LYS A 144 -3.96 10.50 4.16
N THR A 145 -2.68 10.82 3.94
CA THR A 145 -2.12 11.03 2.60
C THR A 145 -2.22 9.78 1.74
N VAL A 146 -1.97 8.59 2.32
CA VAL A 146 -2.13 7.31 1.60
C VAL A 146 -3.55 7.16 1.07
N PHE A 147 -4.57 7.40 1.92
CA PHE A 147 -5.97 7.26 1.52
C PHE A 147 -6.44 8.36 0.57
N ASP A 148 -6.00 9.60 0.77
CA ASP A 148 -6.31 10.71 -0.13
C ASP A 148 -5.76 10.42 -1.54
N GLU A 149 -4.49 10.03 -1.65
CA GLU A 149 -3.84 9.72 -2.93
C GLU A 149 -4.45 8.49 -3.62
N ALA A 150 -4.89 7.49 -2.86
CA ALA A 150 -5.59 6.33 -3.41
C ALA A 150 -6.91 6.74 -4.08
N ILE A 151 -7.69 7.63 -3.43
CA ILE A 151 -8.93 8.17 -4.00
C ILE A 151 -8.62 9.04 -5.23
N ILE A 152 -7.60 9.89 -5.14
CA ILE A 152 -7.19 10.74 -6.26
C ILE A 152 -6.76 9.89 -7.47
N ALA A 153 -6.02 8.79 -7.27
CA ALA A 153 -5.61 7.90 -8.35
C ALA A 153 -6.78 7.34 -9.18
N ILE A 154 -7.93 7.14 -8.55
CA ILE A 154 -9.16 6.67 -9.19
C ILE A 154 -9.89 7.82 -9.88
N LEU A 155 -9.92 9.01 -9.26
CA LEU A 155 -10.60 10.19 -9.80
C LEU A 155 -9.84 10.81 -10.98
N THR A 156 -8.52 10.73 -10.98
CA THR A 156 -7.62 11.27 -12.01
C THR A 156 -6.69 10.20 -12.58
N PRO A 157 -7.22 9.22 -13.32
CA PRO A 157 -6.45 8.13 -13.90
C PRO A 157 -5.39 8.64 -14.90
N LYS A 158 -4.19 8.04 -14.89
CA LYS A 158 -3.16 8.29 -15.93
C LYS A 158 -3.67 7.78 -17.30
N LYS A 159 -3.09 8.27 -18.40
CA LYS A 159 -3.56 8.05 -19.80
C LYS A 159 -3.73 6.57 -20.23
N HIS A 160 -3.27 5.60 -19.44
CA HIS A 160 -3.35 4.16 -19.72
C HIS A 160 -4.29 3.36 -18.82
N THR A 161 -4.97 3.99 -17.85
CA THR A 161 -5.93 3.32 -16.95
C THR A 161 -7.37 3.54 -17.40
N VAL A 162 -8.21 2.51 -17.31
CA VAL A 162 -9.62 2.57 -17.74
C VAL A 162 -10.38 3.56 -16.86
N LYS A 163 -11.04 4.55 -17.46
CA LYS A 163 -11.96 5.45 -16.74
C LYS A 163 -13.20 4.66 -16.30
N LYS A 164 -13.23 4.20 -15.05
CA LYS A 164 -14.48 3.74 -14.43
C LYS A 164 -15.40 4.95 -14.22
N ARG A 165 -16.67 4.84 -14.62
CA ARG A 165 -17.71 5.75 -14.14
C ARG A 165 -17.93 5.43 -12.66
N ILE A 166 -17.40 6.27 -11.78
CA ILE A 166 -17.65 6.19 -10.33
C ILE A 166 -19.11 6.64 -10.10
N GLY A 167 -20.05 5.70 -10.27
CA GLY A 167 -21.47 5.91 -9.93
C GLY A 167 -21.73 5.78 -8.42
N SER A 168 -20.86 5.08 -7.70
CA SER A 168 -20.96 4.85 -6.26
C SER A 168 -19.86 5.60 -5.52
N ARG A 169 -20.18 6.17 -4.34
CA ARG A 169 -19.21 6.77 -3.42
C ARG A 169 -18.36 5.73 -2.66
N CYS A 170 -18.52 4.45 -2.97
CA CYS A 170 -17.76 3.34 -2.39
C CYS A 170 -16.57 3.00 -3.29
N ILE A 171 -15.39 2.90 -2.70
CA ILE A 171 -14.11 2.60 -3.35
C ILE A 171 -13.52 1.37 -2.69
N ASN A 172 -13.13 0.37 -3.49
CA ASN A 172 -12.45 -0.84 -2.98
C ASN A 172 -10.94 -0.71 -3.15
N CYS A 173 -10.22 -0.79 -2.04
CA CYS A 173 -8.76 -0.68 -1.96
C CYS A 173 -8.19 -2.00 -1.43
N CYS A 174 -7.31 -2.63 -2.21
CA CYS A 174 -6.68 -3.89 -1.84
C CYS A 174 -5.21 -3.65 -1.46
N LEU A 175 -4.78 -4.18 -0.31
CA LEU A 175 -3.42 -4.04 0.21
C LEU A 175 -2.63 -5.33 -0.06
N ILE A 176 -1.40 -5.16 -0.52
CA ILE A 176 -0.42 -6.23 -0.72
C ILE A 176 0.87 -5.80 -0.01
N THR A 177 1.42 -6.65 0.84
CA THR A 177 2.63 -6.39 1.66
C THR A 177 3.70 -7.43 1.42
#